data_AF-T2IYY6-F1
#
_entry.id   AF-T2IYY6-F1
#
_cell.length_a   1.000
_cell.length_b   1.000
_cell.length_c   1.000
_cell.angle_alpha   90.00
_cell.angle_beta   90.00
_cell.angle_gamma   90.00
#
_symmetry.space_group_name_H-M   'P 1'
#
loop_
_entity.id
_entity.type
_entity.pdbx_description
1 polymer ?
#
loop_
_entity_poly.entity_id
_entity_poly.type
_entity_poly.pdbx_seq_one_letter_code
_entity_poly.pdbx_strand_id
1 'polypeptide(L)'
;MLNILTIIVSLSLVIWIYLLLFRGKFWLSNQRINEQLQPLTQYPSVCAVIPARNEADVLPISLKSLLNQDYPGNLSIILVDDQSDDNTGNVAQEIANNCQKSQQLQVISGQPLAEGWSGKLWAMKQGIEQANKLDNKPDYLLLTDADIEHHDSNLKELVKQAEIEKLAMTSLMVKLRCDSFWEQFLIPAFVFFFEKTLPLFLGQ
;
A
#
# COMPACT_ATOMS: atom_id res chain seq x y z
N MET A 1 -17.37 47.07 25.32
CA MET A 1 -17.44 45.79 26.05
C MET A 1 -17.25 44.68 25.02
N LEU A 2 -16.19 43.89 25.11
CA LEU A 2 -15.92 42.85 24.10
C LEU A 2 -17.03 41.79 24.20
N ASN A 3 -17.73 41.52 23.10
CA ASN A 3 -18.80 40.52 23.09
C ASN A 3 -18.19 39.13 23.38
N ILE A 4 -18.89 38.31 24.18
CA ILE A 4 -18.51 36.92 24.48
C ILE A 4 -18.20 36.16 23.18
N LEU A 5 -18.99 36.39 22.11
CA LEU A 5 -18.73 35.80 20.81
C LEU A 5 -17.34 36.17 20.25
N THR A 6 -16.95 37.44 20.36
CA THR A 6 -15.66 37.94 19.90
C THR A 6 -14.51 37.31 20.69
N ILE A 7 -14.68 37.09 22.00
CA ILE A 7 -13.71 36.40 22.84
C ILE A 7 -13.54 34.95 22.37
N ILE A 8 -14.64 34.21 22.17
CA ILE A 8 -14.59 32.80 21.76
C ILE A 8 -13.93 32.64 20.38
N VAL A 9 -14.31 33.48 19.41
CA VAL A 9 -13.72 33.45 18.06
C VAL A 9 -12.23 33.78 18.10
N SER A 10 -11.83 34.80 18.87
CA SER A 10 -10.42 35.19 18.98
C SER A 10 -9.59 34.10 19.65
N LEU A 11 -10.11 33.49 20.73
CA LEU A 11 -9.44 32.38 21.41
C LEU A 11 -9.29 31.17 20.47
N SER A 12 -10.34 30.81 19.74
CA SER A 12 -10.30 29.73 18.75
C SER A 12 -9.26 29.99 17.66
N LEU A 13 -9.22 31.21 17.11
CA LEU A 13 -8.22 31.60 16.12
C LEU A 13 -6.80 31.49 16.66
N VAL A 14 -6.55 31.96 17.88
CA VAL A 14 -5.23 31.86 18.54
C VAL A 14 -4.83 30.40 18.73
N ILE A 15 -5.76 29.52 19.14
CA ILE A 15 -5.50 28.08 19.26
C ILE A 15 -5.12 27.49 17.90
N TRP A 16 -5.84 27.81 16.83
CA TRP A 16 -5.52 27.32 15.48
C TRP A 16 -4.16 27.82 14.97
N ILE A 17 -3.85 29.10 15.17
CA ILE A 17 -2.52 29.67 14.83
C ILE A 17 -1.43 28.96 15.63
N TYR A 18 -1.64 28.73 16.93
CA TYR A 18 -0.70 28.02 17.77
C TYR A 18 -0.46 26.59 17.26
N LEU A 19 -1.54 25.85 16.98
CA LEU A 19 -1.46 24.49 16.45
C LEU A 19 -0.72 24.47 15.12
N LEU A 20 -1.00 25.39 14.19
CA LEU A 20 -0.39 25.47 12.85
C LEU A 20 1.06 25.95 12.82
N LEU A 21 1.57 26.63 13.86
CA LEU A 21 2.92 27.21 13.81
C LEU A 21 3.85 26.62 14.87
N PHE A 22 3.34 26.24 16.04
CA PHE A 22 4.16 25.97 17.23
C PHE A 22 4.11 24.52 17.70
N ARG A 23 3.21 23.68 17.16
CA ARG A 23 3.14 22.25 17.50
C ARG A 23 3.92 21.35 16.51
N GLY A 24 5.04 21.86 15.97
CA GLY A 24 6.04 21.05 15.27
C GLY A 24 5.55 20.35 14.00
N LYS A 25 4.60 20.94 13.25
CA LYS A 25 4.03 20.34 12.04
C LYS A 25 3.41 18.95 12.26
N PHE A 26 2.79 18.74 13.43
CA PHE A 26 2.19 17.45 13.79
C PHE A 26 1.18 16.89 12.78
N TRP A 27 0.60 17.73 11.93
CA TRP A 27 -0.34 17.33 10.86
C TRP A 27 0.37 16.78 9.63
N LEU A 28 1.69 16.88 9.53
CA LEU A 28 2.45 16.24 8.47
C LEU A 28 2.69 14.77 8.84
N SER A 29 2.05 13.87 8.09
CA SER A 29 2.39 12.45 8.05
C SER A 29 3.78 12.29 7.43
N ASN A 30 4.80 12.33 8.29
CA ASN A 30 6.21 12.21 7.92
C ASN A 30 6.79 10.85 8.31
N GLN A 31 5.94 9.87 8.68
CA GLN A 31 6.40 8.54 8.99
C GLN A 31 6.75 7.82 7.70
N ARG A 32 8.03 7.46 7.58
CA ARG A 32 8.61 6.76 6.43
C ARG A 32 9.34 5.54 6.98
N ILE A 33 9.48 4.51 6.14
CA ILE A 33 10.34 3.38 6.51
C ILE A 33 11.75 3.90 6.73
N ASN A 34 12.41 3.37 7.76
CA ASN A 34 13.80 3.68 8.02
C ASN A 34 14.70 3.00 6.97
N GLU A 35 15.11 3.77 5.96
CA GLU A 35 16.00 3.32 4.89
C GLU A 35 17.40 2.93 5.42
N GLN A 36 17.80 3.43 6.60
CA GLN A 36 19.15 3.25 7.17
C GLN A 36 19.34 1.95 7.96
N LEU A 37 18.33 1.07 7.97
CA LEU A 37 18.47 -0.24 8.61
C LEU A 37 19.60 -1.07 7.96
N GLN A 38 20.33 -1.84 8.77
CA GLN A 38 21.36 -2.75 8.25
C GLN A 38 20.73 -3.81 7.33
N PRO A 39 21.43 -4.30 6.29
CA PRO A 39 20.92 -5.37 5.44
C PRO A 39 20.74 -6.67 6.23
N LEU A 40 19.73 -7.47 5.85
CA LEU A 40 19.52 -8.79 6.44
C LEU A 40 20.54 -9.79 5.91
N THR A 41 20.91 -10.77 6.74
CA THR A 41 21.76 -11.90 6.34
C THR A 41 21.03 -12.82 5.35
N GLN A 42 19.72 -13.00 5.52
CA GLN A 42 18.87 -13.78 4.65
C GLN A 42 17.53 -13.05 4.50
N TYR A 43 17.06 -12.91 3.26
CA TYR A 43 15.77 -12.31 2.97
C TYR A 43 14.70 -13.41 2.86
N PRO A 44 13.59 -13.30 3.59
CA PRO A 44 12.50 -14.27 3.54
C PRO A 44 11.82 -14.27 2.17
N SER A 45 11.06 -15.31 1.88
CA SER A 45 10.24 -15.39 0.66
C SER A 45 8.97 -14.55 0.80
N VAL A 46 8.58 -13.87 -0.28
CA VAL A 46 7.40 -13.00 -0.32
C VAL A 46 6.50 -13.41 -1.47
N CYS A 47 5.19 -13.47 -1.21
CA CYS A 47 4.18 -13.52 -2.26
C CYS A 47 3.33 -12.25 -2.21
N ALA A 48 3.35 -11.45 -3.27
CA ALA A 48 2.45 -10.33 -3.42
C ALA A 48 1.11 -10.78 -3.98
N VAL A 49 0.01 -10.33 -3.37
CA VAL A 49 -1.35 -10.65 -3.81
C VAL A 49 -2.03 -9.35 -4.25
N ILE A 50 -2.49 -9.33 -5.49
CA ILE A 50 -3.07 -8.15 -6.15
C ILE A 50 -4.49 -8.49 -6.61
N PRO A 51 -5.55 -7.97 -5.98
CA PRO A 51 -6.88 -8.01 -6.57
C PRO A 51 -6.98 -6.95 -7.68
N ALA A 52 -7.45 -7.34 -8.86
CA ALA A 52 -7.59 -6.44 -10.00
C ALA A 52 -8.97 -6.64 -10.65
N ARG A 53 -9.66 -5.54 -10.95
CA ARG A 53 -10.90 -5.54 -11.73
C ARG A 53 -10.98 -4.31 -12.59
N ASN A 54 -10.90 -4.48 -13.91
CA ASN A 54 -10.85 -3.38 -14.88
C ASN A 54 -9.68 -2.42 -14.64
N GLU A 55 -8.49 -2.97 -14.44
CA GLU A 55 -7.27 -2.24 -14.06
C GLU A 55 -6.20 -2.26 -15.17
N ALA A 56 -6.60 -2.58 -16.41
CA ALA A 56 -5.67 -2.68 -17.55
C ALA A 56 -4.83 -1.40 -17.75
N ASP A 57 -5.39 -0.22 -17.45
CA ASP A 57 -4.73 1.07 -17.66
C ASP A 57 -3.66 1.39 -16.59
N VAL A 58 -3.79 0.86 -15.38
CA VAL A 58 -2.88 1.16 -14.25
C VAL A 58 -1.77 0.13 -14.09
N LEU A 59 -2.03 -1.13 -14.47
CA LEU A 59 -1.07 -2.23 -14.36
C LEU A 59 0.30 -1.97 -15.02
N PRO A 60 0.41 -1.28 -16.18
CA PRO A 60 1.71 -1.00 -16.79
C PRO A 60 2.67 -0.22 -15.89
N ILE A 61 2.14 0.53 -14.91
CA ILE A 61 2.92 1.26 -13.91
C ILE A 61 3.09 0.39 -12.66
N SER A 62 1.99 0.02 -12.01
CA SER A 62 1.97 -0.65 -10.71
C SER A 62 2.62 -2.04 -10.74
N LEU A 63 2.14 -2.94 -11.61
CA LEU A 63 2.67 -4.30 -11.72
C LEU A 63 4.12 -4.31 -12.19
N LYS A 64 4.48 -3.42 -13.12
CA LYS A 64 5.86 -3.25 -13.56
C LYS A 64 6.77 -2.82 -12.40
N SER A 65 6.33 -1.87 -11.57
CA SER A 65 7.10 -1.42 -10.40
C SER A 65 7.33 -2.55 -9.38
N LEU A 66 6.35 -3.45 -9.24
CA LEU A 66 6.46 -4.59 -8.34
C LEU A 66 7.34 -5.73 -8.90
N LEU A 67 7.27 -6.00 -10.20
CA LEU A 67 8.14 -6.97 -10.87
C LEU A 67 9.62 -6.56 -10.84
N ASN A 68 9.89 -5.25 -10.78
CA ASN A 68 11.23 -4.66 -10.78
C ASN A 68 11.76 -4.33 -9.38
N GLN A 69 11.12 -4.79 -8.30
CA GLN A 69 11.63 -4.59 -6.95
C GLN A 69 13.06 -5.10 -6.80
N ASP A 70 13.92 -4.30 -6.18
CA ASP A 70 15.27 -4.68 -5.75
C ASP A 70 15.18 -5.49 -4.45
N TYR A 71 14.65 -6.70 -4.58
CA TYR A 71 14.46 -7.65 -3.48
C TYR A 71 15.44 -8.82 -3.60
N PRO A 72 16.40 -8.99 -2.65
CA PRO A 72 17.36 -10.08 -2.71
C PRO A 72 16.79 -11.48 -2.44
N GLY A 73 15.59 -11.55 -1.85
CA GLY A 73 14.89 -12.80 -1.58
C GLY A 73 14.02 -13.25 -2.76
N ASN A 74 13.27 -14.34 -2.58
CA ASN A 74 12.31 -14.78 -3.58
C ASN A 74 11.04 -13.94 -3.51
N LEU A 75 10.65 -13.31 -4.62
CA LEU A 75 9.38 -12.62 -4.79
C LEU A 75 8.54 -13.37 -5.82
N SER A 76 7.32 -13.73 -5.45
CA SER A 76 6.28 -14.22 -6.36
C SER A 76 5.09 -13.26 -6.34
N ILE A 77 4.30 -13.23 -7.40
CA ILE A 77 3.14 -12.33 -7.54
C ILE A 77 1.95 -13.16 -8.00
N ILE A 78 0.84 -13.05 -7.27
CA ILE A 78 -0.46 -13.58 -7.65
C ILE A 78 -1.39 -12.40 -7.92
N LEU A 79 -1.80 -12.25 -9.18
CA LEU A 79 -2.82 -11.30 -9.57
C LEU A 79 -4.16 -12.03 -9.73
N VAL A 80 -5.18 -11.57 -9.05
CA VAL A 80 -6.54 -12.10 -9.11
C VAL A 80 -7.37 -11.20 -9.99
N ASP A 81 -7.68 -11.66 -11.19
CA ASP A 81 -8.59 -10.97 -12.11
C ASP A 81 -10.03 -11.23 -11.67
N ASP A 82 -10.61 -10.30 -10.91
CA ASP A 82 -11.94 -10.39 -10.30
C ASP A 82 -13.05 -10.03 -11.29
N GLN A 83 -13.16 -10.85 -12.35
CA GLN A 83 -14.17 -10.73 -13.40
C GLN A 83 -14.13 -9.36 -14.10
N SER A 84 -12.96 -9.02 -14.63
CA SER A 84 -12.82 -7.84 -15.48
C SER A 84 -13.58 -8.01 -16.80
N ASP A 85 -14.16 -6.90 -17.27
CA ASP A 85 -14.79 -6.78 -18.58
C ASP A 85 -13.79 -6.24 -19.64
N ASP A 86 -12.61 -5.79 -19.20
CA ASP A 86 -11.49 -5.38 -20.03
C ASP A 86 -10.42 -6.49 -20.19
N ASN A 87 -9.24 -6.13 -20.68
CA ASN A 87 -8.13 -7.06 -20.90
C ASN A 87 -7.17 -7.17 -19.68
N THR A 88 -7.59 -6.85 -18.46
CA THR A 88 -6.75 -6.81 -17.24
C THR A 88 -5.82 -8.03 -17.11
N GLY A 89 -6.35 -9.26 -17.17
CA GLY A 89 -5.53 -10.47 -17.07
C GLY A 89 -4.46 -10.56 -18.17
N ASN A 90 -4.85 -10.38 -19.43
CA ASN A 90 -3.93 -10.44 -20.58
C ASN A 90 -2.83 -9.37 -20.48
N VAL A 91 -3.18 -8.14 -20.10
CA VAL A 91 -2.23 -7.05 -19.89
C VAL A 91 -1.22 -7.41 -18.81
N ALA A 92 -1.65 -8.03 -17.71
CA ALA A 92 -0.73 -8.50 -16.67
C ALA A 92 0.28 -9.54 -17.20
N GLN A 93 -0.17 -10.51 -18.00
CA GLN A 93 0.72 -11.46 -18.67
C GLN A 93 1.74 -10.77 -19.57
N GLU A 94 1.28 -9.84 -20.43
CA GLU A 94 2.14 -9.12 -21.36
C GLU A 94 3.21 -8.32 -20.65
N ILE A 95 2.86 -7.63 -19.56
CA ILE A 95 3.80 -6.88 -18.73
C ILE A 95 4.87 -7.82 -18.15
N ALA A 96 4.48 -8.96 -17.57
CA ALA A 96 5.44 -9.92 -17.03
C ALA A 96 6.36 -10.51 -18.10
N ASN A 97 5.82 -10.81 -19.29
CA ASN A 97 6.61 -11.27 -20.44
C ASN A 97 7.62 -10.22 -20.89
N ASN A 98 7.20 -8.96 -21.01
CA ASN A 98 8.06 -7.84 -21.43
C ASN A 98 9.18 -7.56 -20.41
N CYS A 99 8.92 -7.78 -19.11
CA CYS A 99 9.93 -7.70 -18.06
C CYS A 99 10.80 -8.97 -17.95
N GLN A 100 10.54 -10.02 -18.75
CA GLN A 100 11.20 -11.33 -18.65
C GLN A 100 11.01 -12.01 -17.28
N LYS A 101 9.84 -11.78 -16.66
CA LYS A 101 9.46 -12.24 -15.32
C LYS A 101 8.18 -13.07 -15.34
N SER A 102 7.84 -13.72 -16.45
CA SER A 102 6.61 -14.53 -16.58
C SER A 102 6.49 -15.63 -15.52
N GLN A 103 7.60 -16.19 -15.06
CA GLN A 103 7.62 -17.20 -14.00
C GLN A 103 7.38 -16.61 -12.59
N GLN A 104 7.51 -15.29 -12.45
CA GLN A 104 7.28 -14.56 -11.19
C GLN A 104 5.80 -14.21 -11.00
N LEU A 105 5.01 -14.19 -12.08
CA LEU A 105 3.60 -13.80 -12.06
C LEU A 105 2.70 -15.00 -12.34
N GLN A 106 1.72 -15.22 -11.46
CA GLN A 106 0.58 -16.07 -11.71
C GLN A 106 -0.68 -15.19 -11.75
N VAL A 107 -1.43 -15.24 -12.85
CA VAL A 107 -2.77 -14.63 -12.89
C VAL A 107 -3.79 -15.73 -12.70
N ILE A 108 -4.74 -15.50 -11.81
CA ILE A 108 -5.86 -16.41 -11.57
C ILE A 108 -7.16 -15.66 -11.87
N SER A 109 -8.13 -16.37 -12.45
CA SER A 109 -9.48 -15.84 -12.61
C SER A 109 -10.23 -15.94 -11.28
N GLY A 110 -10.79 -14.83 -10.83
CA GLY A 110 -11.62 -14.74 -9.64
C GLY A 110 -12.91 -15.55 -9.78
N GLN A 111 -13.30 -16.19 -8.68
CA GLN A 111 -14.58 -16.87 -8.53
C GLN A 111 -15.72 -15.87 -8.32
N PRO A 112 -16.98 -16.26 -8.65
CA PRO A 112 -18.15 -15.43 -8.37
C PRO A 112 -18.18 -14.93 -6.92
N LEU A 113 -18.73 -13.73 -6.72
CA LEU A 113 -18.78 -13.09 -5.41
C LEU A 113 -19.54 -13.97 -4.41
N ALA A 114 -18.84 -14.39 -3.35
CA ALA A 114 -19.44 -15.12 -2.26
C ALA A 114 -20.38 -14.22 -1.44
N GLU A 115 -21.47 -14.80 -0.94
CA GLU A 115 -22.44 -14.07 -0.11
C GLU A 115 -21.78 -13.47 1.14
N GLY A 116 -22.08 -12.21 1.45
CA GLY A 116 -21.50 -11.49 2.59
C GLY A 116 -20.10 -10.92 2.36
N TRP A 117 -19.50 -11.12 1.19
CA TRP A 117 -18.20 -10.54 0.84
C TRP A 117 -18.32 -9.26 0.01
N SER A 118 -17.28 -8.42 0.08
CA SER A 118 -17.04 -7.40 -0.93
C SER A 118 -16.08 -7.96 -2.00
N GLY A 119 -16.22 -7.52 -3.26
CA GLY A 119 -15.44 -8.04 -4.39
C GLY A 119 -13.93 -8.03 -4.16
N LYS A 120 -13.37 -6.86 -3.82
CA LYS A 120 -11.94 -6.70 -3.57
C LYS A 120 -11.40 -7.62 -2.47
N LEU A 121 -12.10 -7.71 -1.33
CA LEU A 121 -11.68 -8.59 -0.24
C LEU A 121 -11.85 -10.07 -0.59
N TRP A 122 -12.85 -10.41 -1.40
CA TRP A 122 -13.05 -11.77 -1.91
C TRP A 122 -11.92 -12.17 -2.86
N ALA A 123 -11.55 -11.30 -3.80
CA ALA A 123 -10.42 -11.52 -4.68
C ALA A 123 -9.10 -11.66 -3.90
N MET A 124 -8.87 -10.77 -2.92
CA MET A 124 -7.71 -10.86 -2.03
C MET A 124 -7.67 -12.18 -1.26
N LYS A 125 -8.81 -12.62 -0.72
CA LYS A 125 -8.94 -13.90 0.00
C LYS A 125 -8.56 -15.08 -0.90
N GLN A 126 -9.06 -15.10 -2.14
CA GLN A 126 -8.73 -16.13 -3.11
C GLN A 126 -7.24 -16.14 -3.45
N GLY A 127 -6.62 -14.98 -3.63
CA GLY A 127 -5.18 -14.86 -3.88
C GLY A 127 -4.33 -15.37 -2.72
N ILE A 128 -4.72 -15.06 -1.47
CA ILE A 128 -4.07 -15.60 -0.27
C ILE A 128 -4.20 -17.14 -0.20
N GLU A 129 -5.37 -17.69 -0.56
CA GLU A 129 -5.56 -19.14 -0.60
C GLU A 129 -4.67 -19.81 -1.66
N GLN A 130 -4.46 -19.17 -2.80
CA GLN A 130 -3.52 -19.67 -3.81
C GLN A 130 -2.08 -19.56 -3.35
N ALA A 131 -1.68 -18.46 -2.71
CA ALA A 131 -0.34 -18.30 -2.14
C ALA A 131 -0.01 -19.41 -1.13
N ASN A 132 -0.99 -19.85 -0.34
CA ASN A 132 -0.84 -20.95 0.61
C ASN A 132 -0.74 -22.33 -0.04
N LYS A 133 -1.12 -22.49 -1.31
CA LYS A 133 -1.04 -23.75 -2.07
C LYS A 133 0.27 -23.89 -2.86
N LEU A 134 1.10 -22.86 -2.91
CA LEU A 134 2.41 -22.92 -3.56
C LEU A 134 3.30 -23.95 -2.86
N ASP A 135 4.07 -24.72 -3.64
CA ASP A 135 5.00 -25.73 -3.10
C ASP A 135 5.97 -25.14 -2.08
N ASN A 136 6.44 -23.92 -2.36
CA ASN A 136 7.20 -23.10 -1.44
C ASN A 136 6.28 -22.04 -0.85
N LYS A 137 5.71 -22.33 0.32
CA LYS A 137 4.87 -21.37 1.05
C LYS A 137 5.69 -20.11 1.36
N PRO A 138 5.16 -18.91 1.03
CA PRO A 138 5.87 -17.67 1.33
C PRO A 138 5.91 -17.40 2.84
N ASP A 139 7.00 -16.83 3.31
CA ASP A 139 7.16 -16.38 4.70
C ASP A 139 6.30 -15.14 4.96
N TYR A 140 6.21 -14.23 3.97
CA TYR A 140 5.40 -13.02 4.03
C TYR A 140 4.43 -12.91 2.85
N LEU A 141 3.27 -12.30 3.13
CA LEU A 141 2.32 -11.86 2.12
C LEU A 141 2.37 -10.33 2.01
N LEU A 142 2.60 -9.82 0.79
CA LEU A 142 2.41 -8.41 0.50
C LEU A 142 1.01 -8.23 -0.10
N LEU A 143 0.10 -7.65 0.66
CA LEU A 143 -1.24 -7.30 0.17
C LEU A 143 -1.16 -5.89 -0.41
N THR A 144 -1.41 -5.75 -1.71
CA THR A 144 -1.34 -4.45 -2.40
C THR A 144 -2.44 -4.32 -3.44
N ASP A 145 -2.83 -3.10 -3.75
CA ASP A 145 -3.86 -2.82 -4.75
C ASP A 145 -3.25 -2.73 -6.15
N ALA A 146 -4.08 -2.94 -7.18
CA ALA A 146 -3.64 -2.93 -8.58
C ALA A 146 -3.18 -1.56 -9.10
N ASP A 147 -3.47 -0.47 -8.39
CA ASP A 147 -3.15 0.92 -8.76
C ASP A 147 -1.98 1.52 -7.96
N ILE A 148 -1.28 0.70 -7.16
CA ILE A 148 -0.18 1.16 -6.32
C ILE A 148 1.15 1.02 -7.04
N GLU A 149 1.81 2.15 -7.27
CA GLU A 149 3.20 2.20 -7.71
C GLU A 149 4.13 2.05 -6.50
N HIS A 150 5.04 1.08 -6.57
CA HIS A 150 6.03 0.81 -5.54
C HIS A 150 7.39 1.41 -5.92
N HIS A 151 8.04 2.10 -4.99
CA HIS A 151 9.46 2.43 -5.15
C HIS A 151 10.30 1.14 -5.21
N ASP A 152 11.39 1.12 -5.97
CA ASP A 152 12.19 -0.11 -6.22
C ASP A 152 12.68 -0.80 -4.93
N SER A 153 12.88 -0.05 -3.84
CA SER A 153 13.31 -0.55 -2.54
C SER A 153 12.18 -0.88 -1.57
N ASN A 154 10.92 -0.62 -1.93
CA ASN A 154 9.78 -0.64 -0.99
C ASN A 154 9.61 -2.00 -0.31
N LEU A 155 9.63 -3.09 -1.07
CA LEU A 155 9.47 -4.43 -0.50
C LEU A 155 10.65 -4.80 0.42
N LYS A 156 11.87 -4.50 -0.03
CA LYS A 156 13.09 -4.75 0.75
C LYS A 156 13.05 -4.02 2.09
N GLU A 157 12.60 -2.78 2.10
CA GLU A 157 12.48 -1.95 3.31
C GLU A 157 11.38 -2.46 4.26
N LEU A 158 10.21 -2.82 3.74
CA LEU A 158 9.11 -3.39 4.51
C LEU A 158 9.52 -4.67 5.25
N VAL A 159 10.20 -5.57 4.53
CA VAL A 159 10.69 -6.83 5.09
C VAL A 159 11.82 -6.59 6.09
N LYS A 160 12.78 -5.72 5.79
CA LYS A 160 13.86 -5.36 6.72
C LYS A 160 13.30 -4.87 8.05
N GLN A 161 12.32 -3.97 8.00
CA GLN A 161 11.71 -3.45 9.21
C GLN A 161 10.99 -4.56 9.98
N ALA A 162 10.20 -5.41 9.30
CA ALA A 162 9.51 -6.51 9.94
C ALA A 162 10.47 -7.48 10.66
N GLU A 163 11.58 -7.84 10.00
CA GLU A 163 12.58 -8.77 10.55
C GLU A 163 13.39 -8.18 11.70
N ILE A 164 13.84 -6.92 11.59
CA ILE A 164 14.67 -6.26 12.61
C ILE A 164 13.85 -5.94 13.87
N GLU A 165 12.65 -5.42 13.69
CA GLU A 165 11.75 -5.03 14.78
C GLU A 165 10.89 -6.21 15.28
N LYS A 166 11.00 -7.39 14.64
CA LYS A 166 10.25 -8.62 14.96
C LYS A 166 8.73 -8.40 14.92
N LEU A 167 8.26 -7.70 13.89
CA LEU A 167 6.86 -7.37 13.71
C LEU A 167 6.12 -8.48 12.97
N ALA A 168 4.88 -8.74 13.38
CA ALA A 168 3.99 -9.63 12.64
C ALA A 168 3.47 -9.01 11.33
N MET A 169 3.50 -7.67 11.23
CA MET A 169 3.02 -6.93 10.07
C MET A 169 3.70 -5.56 10.02
N THR A 170 4.09 -5.16 8.81
CA THR A 170 4.43 -3.77 8.47
C THR A 170 3.41 -3.26 7.47
N SER A 171 2.95 -2.03 7.66
CA SER A 171 1.98 -1.38 6.77
C SER A 171 2.39 0.07 6.57
N LEU A 172 2.15 0.58 5.36
CA LEU A 172 2.40 1.97 5.02
C LEU A 172 1.15 2.60 4.48
N MET A 173 1.01 3.89 4.78
CA MET A 173 0.08 4.73 4.04
C MET A 173 0.68 5.05 2.68
N VAL A 174 -0.05 4.75 1.61
CA VAL A 174 0.36 5.14 0.25
C VAL A 174 0.31 6.67 0.12
N LYS A 175 1.29 7.22 -0.60
CA LYS A 175 1.23 8.63 -1.01
C LYS A 175 0.14 8.79 -2.06
N LEU A 176 -0.94 9.46 -1.69
CA LEU A 176 -2.02 9.78 -2.62
C LEU A 176 -1.55 10.74 -3.71
N ARG A 177 -1.90 10.43 -4.96
CA ARG A 177 -1.63 11.32 -6.10
C ARG A 177 -2.50 12.56 -5.99
N CYS A 178 -1.86 13.72 -5.97
CA CYS A 178 -2.50 15.03 -5.82
C CYS A 178 -1.97 15.96 -6.91
N ASP A 179 -2.75 16.14 -7.97
CA ASP A 179 -2.36 16.91 -9.15
C ASP A 179 -2.83 18.37 -9.02
N SER A 180 -3.98 18.60 -8.37
CA SER A 180 -4.53 19.96 -8.20
C SER A 180 -4.05 20.66 -6.91
N PHE A 181 -4.09 21.99 -6.92
CA PHE A 181 -3.78 22.81 -5.75
C PHE A 181 -4.66 22.43 -4.54
N TRP A 182 -5.96 22.21 -4.76
CA TRP A 182 -6.89 21.87 -3.69
C TRP A 182 -6.66 20.46 -3.14
N GLU A 183 -6.30 19.50 -3.99
CA GLU A 183 -5.86 18.18 -3.52
C GLU A 183 -4.61 18.29 -2.64
N GLN A 184 -3.58 19.00 -3.11
CA GLN A 184 -2.35 19.19 -2.35
C GLN A 184 -2.58 19.90 -1.00
N PHE A 185 -3.59 20.76 -0.91
CA PHE A 185 -3.96 21.45 0.32
C PHE A 185 -4.81 20.59 1.28
N LEU A 186 -5.79 19.84 0.76
CA LEU A 186 -6.79 19.13 1.59
C LEU A 186 -6.37 17.69 1.94
N ILE A 187 -5.69 16.98 1.04
CA ILE A 187 -5.35 15.57 1.22
C ILE A 187 -4.42 15.30 2.41
N PRO A 188 -3.42 16.14 2.74
CA PRO A 188 -2.60 15.92 3.94
C PRO A 188 -3.41 15.86 5.24
N ALA A 189 -4.46 16.68 5.36
CA ALA A 189 -5.35 16.63 6.52
C ALA A 189 -6.15 15.32 6.56
N PHE A 190 -6.67 14.86 5.40
CA PHE A 190 -7.35 13.57 5.29
C PHE A 190 -6.45 12.42 5.73
N VAL A 191 -5.21 12.36 5.22
CA VAL A 191 -4.22 11.34 5.59
C VAL A 191 -3.94 11.36 7.10
N PHE A 192 -3.71 12.54 7.68
CA PHE A 192 -3.48 12.68 9.12
C PHE A 192 -4.61 12.11 9.97
N PHE A 193 -5.88 12.37 9.61
CA PHE A 193 -7.02 11.81 10.35
C PHE A 193 -7.12 10.29 10.16
N PHE A 194 -6.84 9.79 8.95
CA PHE A 194 -6.85 8.36 8.66
C PHE A 194 -5.82 7.60 9.51
N GLU A 195 -4.61 8.16 9.67
CA GLU A 195 -3.58 7.63 10.57
C GLU A 195 -3.99 7.58 12.04
N LYS A 196 -4.92 8.43 12.48
CA LYS A 196 -5.45 8.38 13.86
C LYS A 196 -6.52 7.31 14.04
N THR A 197 -7.18 6.89 12.97
CA THR A 197 -8.23 5.87 13.02
C THR A 197 -7.72 4.45 12.80
N LEU A 198 -6.60 4.30 12.06
CA LEU A 198 -6.00 3.00 11.79
C LEU A 198 -4.77 2.77 12.68
N PRO A 199 -4.55 1.54 13.17
CA PRO A 199 -3.33 1.16 13.85
C PRO A 199 -2.21 0.95 12.82
N LEU A 200 -1.89 1.97 12.03
CA LEU A 200 -0.82 1.90 11.03
C LEU A 200 0.57 1.78 11.68
N PHE A 201 0.68 2.06 12.99
CA PHE A 201 1.90 1.93 13.78
C PHE A 201 1.61 1.42 15.20
N LEU A 202 2.06 0.20 15.51
CA LEU A 202 2.30 -0.28 16.87
C LEU A 202 3.81 -0.55 17.02
N GLY A 203 4.57 0.55 17.07
CA GLY A 203 5.99 0.54 17.34
C GLY A 203 6.40 1.91 17.87
N GLN A 204 6.22 2.12 19.18
CA GLN A 204 6.91 3.15 19.95
C GLN A 204 7.91 2.47 20.88
#